data_AF-A0A4Z0BI80-F1
#
_entry.id   AF-A0A4Z0BI80-F1
#
_cell.length_a   1.000
_cell.length_b   1.000
_cell.length_c   1.000
_cell.angle_alpha   90.00
_cell.angle_beta   90.00
_cell.angle_gamma   90.00
#
_symmetry.space_group_name_H-M   'P 1'
#
loop_
_entity.id
_entity.type
_entity.pdbx_description
1 polymer ?
#
loop_
_entity_poly.entity_id
_entity_poly.type
_entity_poly.pdbx_seq_one_letter_code
_entity_poly.pdbx_strand_id
1 'polypeptide(L)'
;YQNDVNGDGKLVAADGDKVYLYVGMRRGGQLIYALDVSDPDTPKFMWKVDEETVGTDGTKVFAAMGQTWSTIRPTSIKGRTGPVVMFGGGYDPINEDPQPALSPNTLGRGIYVLDAVAGTFLKHITHADMGAIPADLTFLDRDVDGKSDRIYAPDTKGNIWRVDIHDADMTNWVVHKIASLGGTGADARKFLNKVDVVLGKTFDAVLVGSGDREHPFETTVVDRFYMLQDKFVGLTGGLFCGSSTSATTCTHSDLTDVTSNAYQDASLPTGSHGWYLTLRTGEKLVSNPITVFGTVIFGTNRPTPSTDGNTCGNLGEARLYQIDFRNAGAVQDSNVDGALNVSDRSSVVAGGGFLPSAVYSPVMIDGKRRDVVCVGTRCFRPGGAKFDTRRHRT
;
A
#
# COMPACT_ATOMS: atom_id res chain seq x y z
N TYR A 1 -0.03 18.11 5.22
CA TYR A 1 -0.46 18.21 6.63
C TYR A 1 -1.51 19.29 6.69
N GLN A 2 -2.53 19.13 7.53
CA GLN A 2 -3.56 20.13 7.76
C GLN A 2 -3.76 20.26 9.28
N ASN A 3 -3.87 21.48 9.77
CA ASN A 3 -4.23 21.78 11.15
C ASN A 3 -5.24 22.92 11.14
N ASP A 4 -6.47 22.59 11.46
CA ASP A 4 -7.56 23.53 11.72
C ASP A 4 -7.56 23.82 13.22
N VAL A 5 -7.12 25.02 13.60
CA VAL A 5 -6.91 25.40 15.00
C VAL A 5 -8.24 25.68 15.69
N ASN A 6 -9.25 26.16 14.95
CA ASN A 6 -10.53 26.57 15.50
C ASN A 6 -11.63 25.50 15.32
N GLY A 7 -11.39 24.47 14.50
CA GLY A 7 -12.26 23.33 14.27
C GLY A 7 -13.52 23.66 13.46
N ASP A 8 -13.52 24.74 12.68
CA ASP A 8 -14.69 25.18 11.91
C ASP A 8 -14.83 24.49 10.54
N GLY A 9 -13.87 23.63 10.19
CA GLY A 9 -13.85 22.87 8.94
C GLY A 9 -13.41 23.69 7.73
N LYS A 10 -12.92 24.92 7.93
CA LYS A 10 -12.26 25.74 6.94
C LYS A 10 -10.77 25.82 7.29
N LEU A 11 -9.95 26.08 6.28
CA LEU A 11 -8.51 26.24 6.46
C LEU A 11 -8.16 27.67 6.07
N VAL A 12 -8.09 28.54 7.07
CA VAL A 12 -7.89 29.98 6.91
C VAL A 12 -6.62 30.41 7.65
N ALA A 13 -5.61 30.86 6.89
CA ALA A 13 -4.32 31.26 7.47
C ALA A 13 -4.41 32.33 8.56
N ALA A 14 -5.37 33.27 8.44
CA ALA A 14 -5.59 34.35 9.40
C ALA A 14 -6.06 33.85 10.78
N ASP A 15 -6.71 32.69 10.81
CA ASP A 15 -7.20 32.05 12.05
C ASP A 15 -6.10 31.20 12.72
N GLY A 16 -4.91 31.14 12.11
CA GLY A 16 -3.76 30.37 12.59
C GLY A 16 -3.64 28.98 11.98
N ASP A 17 -4.56 28.60 11.09
CA ASP A 17 -4.58 27.29 10.44
C ASP A 17 -3.33 27.06 9.59
N LYS A 18 -2.99 25.78 9.44
CA LYS A 18 -1.80 25.35 8.70
C LYS A 18 -2.12 24.34 7.61
N VAL A 19 -1.57 24.56 6.43
CA VAL A 19 -1.60 23.60 5.32
C VAL A 19 -0.19 23.46 4.76
N TYR A 20 0.39 22.25 4.87
CA TYR A 20 1.72 21.96 4.33
C TYR A 20 1.66 20.91 3.23
N LEU A 21 2.39 21.16 2.13
CA LEU A 21 2.60 20.21 1.04
C LEU A 21 3.99 19.60 1.12
N TYR A 22 4.06 18.30 0.87
CA TYR A 22 5.31 17.55 0.75
C TYR A 22 5.35 16.89 -0.62
N VAL A 23 6.43 17.15 -1.37
CA VAL A 23 6.50 16.79 -2.79
C VAL A 23 7.75 15.96 -3.04
N GLY A 24 7.54 14.71 -3.48
CA GLY A 24 8.60 13.86 -4.03
C GLY A 24 8.70 14.02 -5.55
N MET A 25 9.82 13.57 -6.13
CA MET A 25 10.13 13.74 -7.55
C MET A 25 9.79 12.53 -8.41
N ARG A 26 9.40 11.40 -7.80
CA ARG A 26 9.26 10.12 -8.51
C ARG A 26 10.54 9.84 -9.32
N ARG A 27 10.43 9.53 -10.62
CA ARG A 27 11.59 9.33 -11.53
C ARG A 27 12.49 10.58 -11.70
N GLY A 28 12.04 11.75 -11.25
CA GLY A 28 12.81 12.99 -11.33
C GLY A 28 13.99 13.11 -10.37
N GLY A 29 14.10 12.26 -9.34
CA GLY A 29 15.28 12.25 -8.46
C GLY A 29 15.05 11.84 -7.01
N GLN A 30 16.12 11.95 -6.22
CA GLN A 30 16.20 11.57 -4.81
C GLN A 30 16.06 12.82 -3.92
N LEU A 31 14.93 13.51 -4.01
CA LEU A 31 14.71 14.71 -3.19
C LEU A 31 13.23 14.89 -2.82
N ILE A 32 13.02 15.65 -1.74
CA ILE A 32 11.71 16.03 -1.22
C ILE A 32 11.72 17.52 -0.89
N TYR A 33 10.66 18.22 -1.27
CA TYR A 33 10.39 19.59 -0.87
C TYR A 33 9.21 19.66 0.10
N ALA A 34 9.27 20.61 1.04
CA ALA A 34 8.14 21.02 1.84
C ALA A 34 7.81 22.49 1.62
N LEU A 35 6.51 22.78 1.51
CA LEU A 35 5.96 24.10 1.29
C LEU A 35 4.85 24.36 2.30
N ASP A 36 4.85 25.55 2.90
CA ASP A 36 3.71 26.08 3.63
C ASP A 36 2.79 26.78 2.63
N VAL A 37 1.60 26.21 2.43
CA VAL A 37 0.55 26.72 1.54
C VAL A 37 -0.70 27.11 2.31
N SER A 38 -0.55 27.46 3.60
CA SER A 38 -1.67 27.94 4.42
C SER A 38 -2.35 29.15 3.78
N ASP A 39 -1.55 30.02 3.15
CA ASP A 39 -2.02 30.99 2.17
C ASP A 39 -1.69 30.46 0.76
N PRO A 40 -2.70 30.03 -0.03
CA PRO A 40 -2.47 29.48 -1.36
C PRO A 40 -1.97 30.53 -2.38
N ASP A 41 -2.19 31.82 -2.12
CA ASP A 41 -1.72 32.91 -2.99
C ASP A 41 -0.26 33.27 -2.70
N THR A 42 0.26 32.93 -1.51
CA THR A 42 1.65 33.21 -1.11
C THR A 42 2.36 32.00 -0.49
N PRO A 43 2.58 30.91 -1.27
CA PRO A 43 3.24 29.71 -0.76
C PRO A 43 4.69 30.00 -0.32
N LYS A 44 5.11 29.42 0.80
CA LYS A 44 6.43 29.62 1.40
C LYS A 44 7.24 28.33 1.40
N PHE A 45 8.49 28.42 1.00
CA PHE A 45 9.43 27.31 1.14
C PHE A 45 9.69 27.02 2.63
N MET A 46 9.62 25.74 3.00
CA MET A 46 9.95 25.29 4.37
C MET A 46 11.35 24.66 4.39
N TRP A 47 11.54 23.57 3.65
CA TRP A 47 12.78 22.81 3.63
C TRP A 47 12.89 21.93 2.38
N LYS A 48 14.11 21.48 2.11
CA LYS A 48 14.47 20.48 1.10
C LYS A 48 15.35 19.44 1.76
N VAL A 49 15.12 18.17 1.45
CA VAL A 49 16.07 17.09 1.72
C VAL A 49 16.41 16.35 0.44
N ASP A 50 17.65 15.88 0.33
CA ASP A 50 18.22 15.15 -0.78
C ASP A 50 19.39 14.27 -0.30
N GLU A 51 20.02 13.51 -1.20
CA GLU A 51 21.13 12.60 -0.90
C GLU A 51 22.36 13.29 -0.28
N GLU A 52 22.49 14.60 -0.47
CA GLU A 52 23.58 15.43 0.04
C GLU A 52 23.27 16.04 1.41
N THR A 53 22.04 15.89 1.91
CA THR A 53 21.60 16.48 3.18
C THR A 53 22.34 15.86 4.36
N VAL A 54 22.98 16.72 5.14
CA VAL A 54 23.80 16.35 6.30
C VAL A 54 22.98 16.41 7.59
N GLY A 55 23.02 15.35 8.39
CA GLY A 55 22.37 15.25 9.69
C GLY A 55 23.15 15.98 10.79
N THR A 56 22.59 15.96 12.00
CA THR A 56 23.21 16.63 13.17
C THR A 56 24.55 16.04 13.58
N ASP A 57 24.85 14.81 13.18
CA ASP A 57 26.11 14.12 13.42
C ASP A 57 27.17 14.35 12.33
N GLY A 58 26.87 15.19 11.33
CA GLY A 58 27.77 15.47 10.21
C GLY A 58 27.75 14.43 9.09
N THR A 59 26.88 13.42 9.16
CA THR A 59 26.79 12.37 8.12
C THR A 59 25.68 12.66 7.10
N LYS A 60 25.81 12.13 5.87
CA LYS A 60 24.75 12.21 4.86
C LYS A 60 23.62 11.23 5.18
N VAL A 61 22.59 11.70 5.86
CA VAL A 61 21.50 10.88 6.41
C VAL A 61 20.55 10.31 5.36
N PHE A 62 20.58 10.86 4.13
CA PHE A 62 19.78 10.39 2.98
C PHE A 62 20.61 9.84 1.83
N ALA A 63 21.90 9.54 2.02
CA ALA A 63 22.77 9.04 0.95
C ALA A 63 22.29 7.73 0.28
N ALA A 64 21.45 6.96 0.97
CA ALA A 64 20.85 5.72 0.48
C ALA A 64 19.39 5.89 0.02
N MET A 65 18.86 7.11 -0.04
CA MET A 65 17.49 7.37 -0.48
C MET A 65 17.38 7.08 -1.98
N GLY A 66 16.33 6.36 -2.38
CA GLY A 66 16.00 6.12 -3.77
C GLY A 66 15.18 7.26 -4.36
N GLN A 67 14.73 7.07 -5.59
CA GLN A 67 13.75 7.97 -6.21
C GLN A 67 12.47 8.03 -5.37
N THR A 68 11.98 9.24 -5.08
CA THR A 68 10.93 9.46 -4.07
C THR A 68 9.53 9.22 -4.63
N TRP A 69 9.16 7.93 -4.73
CA TRP A 69 7.90 7.46 -5.31
C TRP A 69 6.78 7.31 -4.27
N SER A 70 7.16 6.95 -3.05
CA SER A 70 6.26 6.79 -1.89
C SER A 70 5.68 8.15 -1.52
N THR A 71 4.38 8.20 -1.22
CA THR A 71 3.74 9.40 -0.70
C THR A 71 4.38 9.80 0.63
N ILE A 72 4.82 11.06 0.75
CA ILE A 72 5.31 11.63 1.99
C ILE A 72 4.12 11.89 2.91
N ARG A 73 3.91 11.02 3.90
CA ARG A 73 2.72 11.03 4.75
C ARG A 73 3.00 11.73 6.07
N PRO A 74 2.32 12.86 6.37
CA PRO A 74 2.34 13.41 7.71
C PRO A 74 1.56 12.51 8.67
N THR A 75 2.09 12.27 9.85
CA THR A 75 1.44 11.52 10.94
C THR A 75 1.88 12.06 12.29
N SER A 76 1.05 11.81 13.31
CA SER A 76 1.43 11.97 14.70
C SER A 76 2.01 10.66 15.23
N ILE A 77 2.96 10.74 16.15
CA ILE A 77 3.53 9.61 16.88
C ILE A 77 3.65 9.93 18.38
N LYS A 78 3.81 8.89 19.20
CA LYS A 78 4.06 9.03 20.63
C LYS A 78 5.43 9.67 20.87
N GLY A 79 5.57 10.35 22.01
CA GLY A 79 6.83 11.01 22.39
C GLY A 79 7.13 12.32 21.65
N ARG A 80 6.24 12.79 20.75
CA ARG A 80 6.39 14.07 20.05
C ARG A 80 5.11 14.90 20.05
N THR A 81 5.28 16.20 20.26
CA THR A 81 4.20 17.19 20.23
C THR A 81 3.87 17.63 18.79
N GLY A 82 4.85 17.66 17.90
CA GLY A 82 4.67 18.03 16.49
C GLY A 82 4.52 16.82 15.55
N PRO A 83 3.96 17.04 14.35
CA PRO A 83 3.85 16.00 13.33
C PRO A 83 5.22 15.57 12.80
N VAL A 84 5.30 14.33 12.36
CA VAL A 84 6.42 13.82 11.56
C VAL A 84 5.93 13.54 10.15
N VAL A 85 6.85 13.53 9.18
CA VAL A 85 6.59 12.92 7.88
C VAL A 85 7.35 11.62 7.78
N MET A 86 6.69 10.62 7.20
CA MET A 86 7.27 9.31 6.95
C MET A 86 7.04 8.87 5.50
N PHE A 87 8.05 8.23 4.91
CA PHE A 87 8.00 7.74 3.54
C PHE A 87 8.92 6.53 3.34
N GLY A 88 8.55 5.66 2.40
CA GLY A 88 9.41 4.55 1.98
C GLY A 88 10.70 5.06 1.35
N GLY A 89 11.79 4.32 1.51
CA GLY A 89 13.14 4.74 1.13
C GLY A 89 13.31 5.11 -0.33
N GLY A 90 12.40 4.67 -1.22
CA GLY A 90 12.35 5.05 -2.62
C GLY A 90 12.64 3.90 -3.58
N TYR A 91 12.58 4.19 -4.88
CA TYR A 91 12.90 3.26 -5.96
C TYR A 91 14.39 3.30 -6.30
N ASP A 92 14.98 2.14 -6.53
CA ASP A 92 16.39 2.01 -6.93
C ASP A 92 16.48 1.67 -8.43
N PRO A 93 16.55 2.68 -9.32
CA PRO A 93 16.45 2.44 -10.76
C PRO A 93 17.57 1.56 -11.29
N ILE A 94 18.76 1.58 -10.68
CA ILE A 94 19.91 0.78 -11.14
C ILE A 94 19.62 -0.71 -10.95
N ASN A 95 18.98 -1.07 -9.84
CA ASN A 95 18.71 -2.46 -9.50
C ASN A 95 17.30 -2.91 -9.90
N GLU A 96 16.34 -2.01 -10.00
CA GLU A 96 14.94 -2.34 -10.25
C GLU A 96 14.50 -2.17 -11.71
N ASP A 97 15.17 -1.34 -12.53
CA ASP A 97 14.85 -1.24 -13.96
C ASP A 97 15.28 -2.50 -14.77
N PRO A 98 16.35 -3.24 -14.43
CA PRO A 98 16.65 -4.51 -15.11
C PRO A 98 15.59 -5.59 -14.87
N GLN A 99 15.41 -6.49 -15.85
CA GLN A 99 14.52 -7.66 -15.76
C GLN A 99 15.31 -8.96 -15.99
N PRO A 100 15.40 -9.85 -14.97
CA PRO A 100 14.94 -9.66 -13.60
C PRO A 100 15.73 -8.56 -12.86
N ALA A 101 15.17 -8.05 -11.76
CA ALA A 101 15.84 -7.07 -10.92
C ALA A 101 17.17 -7.60 -10.36
N LEU A 102 18.13 -6.70 -10.21
CA LEU A 102 19.43 -6.98 -9.61
C LEU A 102 19.33 -6.94 -8.08
N SER A 103 20.24 -7.66 -7.42
CA SER A 103 20.34 -7.69 -5.97
C SER A 103 21.81 -7.63 -5.55
N PRO A 104 22.13 -6.97 -4.42
CA PRO A 104 21.20 -6.25 -3.53
C PRO A 104 20.87 -4.84 -4.04
N ASN A 105 19.71 -4.30 -3.63
CA ASN A 105 19.43 -2.87 -3.79
C ASN A 105 20.51 -2.04 -3.10
N THR A 106 21.03 -1.02 -3.78
CA THR A 106 22.00 -0.07 -3.23
C THR A 106 21.31 1.19 -2.69
N LEU A 107 20.11 1.50 -3.17
CA LEU A 107 19.29 2.62 -2.74
C LEU A 107 17.89 2.17 -2.31
N GLY A 108 17.11 3.08 -1.74
CA GLY A 108 15.67 2.93 -1.61
C GLY A 108 15.19 2.10 -0.41
N ARG A 109 16.10 1.53 0.38
CA ARG A 109 15.74 0.62 1.47
C ARG A 109 15.24 1.36 2.71
N GLY A 110 14.29 0.74 3.41
CA GLY A 110 13.81 1.21 4.72
C GLY A 110 12.78 2.33 4.65
N ILE A 111 12.54 2.97 5.80
CA ILE A 111 11.57 4.05 5.98
C ILE A 111 12.30 5.24 6.62
N TYR A 112 12.11 6.42 6.04
CA TYR A 112 12.65 7.66 6.59
C TYR A 112 11.61 8.37 7.44
N VAL A 113 12.04 8.93 8.57
CA VAL A 113 11.22 9.69 9.50
C VAL A 113 11.88 11.05 9.73
N LEU A 114 11.13 12.11 9.47
CA LEU A 114 11.58 13.49 9.60
C LEU A 114 10.60 14.30 10.44
N ASP A 115 11.09 15.36 11.08
CA ASP A 115 10.23 16.41 11.59
C ASP A 115 9.50 17.08 10.41
N ALA A 116 8.17 17.13 10.48
CA ALA A 116 7.37 17.59 9.35
C ALA A 116 7.50 19.09 9.08
N VAL A 117 7.89 19.89 10.09
CA VAL A 117 7.99 21.34 10.00
C VAL A 117 9.42 21.78 9.73
N ALA A 118 10.38 21.19 10.43
CA ALA A 118 11.79 21.56 10.31
C ALA A 118 12.54 20.79 9.21
N GLY A 119 12.00 19.65 8.74
CA GLY A 119 12.69 18.77 7.79
C GLY A 119 13.88 18.03 8.39
N THR A 120 14.08 18.13 9.71
CA THR A 120 15.18 17.49 10.42
C THR A 120 15.00 15.97 10.40
N PHE A 121 16.06 15.26 10.04
CA PHE A 121 16.09 13.79 10.12
C PHE A 121 15.93 13.32 11.58
N LEU A 122 15.04 12.36 11.79
CA LEU A 122 14.78 11.76 13.11
C LEU A 122 15.23 10.30 13.16
N LYS A 123 14.90 9.52 12.13
CA LYS A 123 15.23 8.09 12.09
C LYS A 123 15.20 7.52 10.67
N HIS A 124 16.08 6.56 10.42
CA HIS A 124 15.99 5.61 9.30
C HIS A 124 15.69 4.23 9.86
N ILE A 125 14.51 3.70 9.56
CA ILE A 125 14.09 2.37 9.99
C ILE A 125 14.48 1.39 8.88
N THR A 126 15.38 0.46 9.18
CA THR A 126 15.93 -0.44 8.16
C THR A 126 16.18 -1.85 8.72
N HIS A 127 16.31 -2.81 7.82
CA HIS A 127 16.68 -4.20 8.11
C HIS A 127 17.54 -4.74 6.95
N ALA A 128 18.48 -5.64 7.23
CA ALA A 128 19.44 -6.14 6.23
C ALA A 128 18.77 -6.75 4.99
N ASP A 129 17.64 -7.45 5.16
CA ASP A 129 16.93 -8.10 4.06
C ASP A 129 16.03 -7.17 3.23
N MET A 130 15.79 -5.93 3.67
CA MET A 130 14.89 -4.99 2.98
C MET A 130 15.33 -4.73 1.55
N GLY A 131 14.37 -4.79 0.62
CA GLY A 131 14.51 -4.23 -0.71
C GLY A 131 14.23 -2.73 -0.74
N ALA A 132 14.18 -2.16 -1.94
CA ALA A 132 13.73 -0.80 -2.15
C ALA A 132 12.24 -0.68 -1.77
N ILE A 133 11.82 0.43 -1.15
CA ILE A 133 10.44 0.68 -0.71
C ILE A 133 9.90 1.91 -1.44
N PRO A 134 9.42 1.75 -2.70
CA PRO A 134 8.78 2.83 -3.45
C PRO A 134 7.27 2.94 -3.18
N ALA A 135 6.66 1.92 -2.57
CA ALA A 135 5.24 1.89 -2.25
C ALA A 135 4.89 2.89 -1.13
N ASP A 136 3.63 3.34 -1.10
CA ASP A 136 3.15 4.12 0.05
C ASP A 136 3.13 3.25 1.32
N LEU A 137 3.37 3.89 2.45
CA LEU A 137 3.27 3.27 3.78
C LEU A 137 1.82 3.23 4.26
N THR A 138 1.46 2.16 4.96
CA THR A 138 0.15 2.02 5.60
C THR A 138 0.29 2.13 7.11
N PHE A 139 -0.23 3.22 7.67
CA PHE A 139 -0.23 3.52 9.09
C PHE A 139 -1.51 3.02 9.75
N LEU A 140 -1.35 2.45 10.95
CA LEU A 140 -2.43 2.09 11.84
C LEU A 140 -2.27 2.82 13.18
N ASP A 141 -3.39 3.32 13.66
CA ASP A 141 -3.63 3.74 15.04
C ASP A 141 -4.63 2.71 15.59
N ARG A 142 -4.16 1.86 16.50
CA ARG A 142 -4.87 0.66 16.94
C ARG A 142 -5.63 0.91 18.24
N ASP A 143 -5.10 1.73 19.13
CA ASP A 143 -5.75 2.11 20.38
C ASP A 143 -6.57 3.40 20.28
N VAL A 144 -6.55 4.06 19.11
CA VAL A 144 -7.37 5.23 18.75
C VAL A 144 -6.99 6.45 19.58
N ASP A 145 -5.71 6.60 19.92
CA ASP A 145 -5.18 7.76 20.64
C ASP A 145 -4.77 8.92 19.72
N GLY A 146 -4.92 8.76 18.40
CA GLY A 146 -4.55 9.72 17.37
C GLY A 146 -3.07 9.67 16.98
N LYS A 147 -2.31 8.68 17.47
CA LYS A 147 -0.91 8.42 17.13
C LYS A 147 -0.81 7.12 16.34
N SER A 148 0.10 7.09 15.37
CA SER A 148 0.37 5.85 14.64
C SER A 148 1.16 4.89 15.53
N ASP A 149 0.68 3.65 15.62
CA ASP A 149 1.27 2.54 16.38
C ASP A 149 2.05 1.58 15.51
N ARG A 150 1.67 1.48 14.24
CA ARG A 150 2.20 0.47 13.33
C ARG A 150 2.25 0.93 11.89
N ILE A 151 3.26 0.45 11.17
CA ILE A 151 3.45 0.66 9.74
C ILE A 151 3.50 -0.70 9.03
N TYR A 152 2.79 -0.84 7.92
CA TYR A 152 3.04 -1.89 6.93
C TYR A 152 3.70 -1.28 5.68
N ALA A 153 4.76 -1.93 5.22
CA ALA A 153 5.53 -1.49 4.06
C ALA A 153 5.92 -2.69 3.20
N PRO A 154 5.46 -2.78 1.95
CA PRO A 154 5.91 -3.80 1.03
C PRO A 154 7.15 -3.31 0.26
N ASP A 155 8.04 -4.23 -0.12
CA ASP A 155 9.27 -3.89 -0.85
C ASP A 155 9.37 -4.56 -2.23
N THR A 156 10.33 -4.09 -3.03
CA THR A 156 10.58 -4.60 -4.39
C THR A 156 11.16 -6.01 -4.43
N LYS A 157 11.68 -6.53 -3.32
CA LYS A 157 12.14 -7.94 -3.21
C LYS A 157 10.98 -8.90 -2.89
N GLY A 158 9.75 -8.40 -2.87
CA GLY A 158 8.57 -9.20 -2.57
C GLY A 158 8.41 -9.49 -1.07
N ASN A 159 8.99 -8.67 -0.18
CA ASN A 159 8.78 -8.82 1.26
C ASN A 159 7.69 -7.87 1.75
N ILE A 160 7.03 -8.26 2.84
CA ILE A 160 6.11 -7.41 3.58
C ILE A 160 6.69 -7.17 4.98
N TRP A 161 6.84 -5.90 5.33
CA TRP A 161 7.37 -5.45 6.61
C TRP A 161 6.26 -4.91 7.49
N ARG A 162 6.33 -5.25 8.78
CA ARG A 162 5.59 -4.60 9.84
C ARG A 162 6.57 -3.89 10.77
N VAL A 163 6.28 -2.66 11.12
CA VAL A 163 7.08 -1.89 12.08
C VAL A 163 6.18 -1.43 13.21
N ASP A 164 6.51 -1.82 14.44
CA ASP A 164 5.80 -1.39 15.64
C ASP A 164 6.46 -0.09 16.15
N ILE A 165 5.70 1.00 16.16
CA ILE A 165 6.16 2.38 16.43
C ILE A 165 5.41 3.07 17.60
N HIS A 166 4.65 2.30 18.39
CA HIS A 166 3.83 2.80 19.50
C HIS A 166 4.65 3.34 20.69
N ASP A 167 5.94 2.98 20.81
CA ASP A 167 6.79 3.47 21.90
C ASP A 167 7.19 4.94 21.65
N ALA A 168 7.20 5.74 22.73
CA ALA A 168 7.63 7.13 22.69
C ALA A 168 9.13 7.28 22.40
N ASP A 169 9.93 6.31 22.83
CA ASP A 169 11.34 6.21 22.46
C ASP A 169 11.47 5.45 21.14
N MET A 170 11.88 6.18 20.10
CA MET A 170 12.07 5.61 18.77
C MET A 170 13.06 4.45 18.77
N THR A 171 13.99 4.36 19.73
CA THR A 171 14.96 3.25 19.81
C THR A 171 14.32 1.90 20.10
N ASN A 172 13.14 1.88 20.73
CA ASN A 172 12.38 0.67 21.05
C ASN A 172 11.51 0.16 19.88
N TRP A 173 11.46 0.89 18.76
CA TRP A 173 10.67 0.47 17.59
C TRP A 173 11.23 -0.81 16.98
N VAL A 174 10.34 -1.76 16.68
CA VAL A 174 10.71 -3.11 16.24
C VAL A 174 10.27 -3.36 14.81
N VAL A 175 11.16 -3.93 14.00
CA VAL A 175 10.91 -4.28 12.60
C VAL A 175 10.73 -5.79 12.47
N HIS A 176 9.68 -6.21 11.78
CA HIS A 176 9.38 -7.60 11.49
C HIS A 176 9.22 -7.82 9.99
N LYS A 177 9.96 -8.79 9.45
CA LYS A 177 9.73 -9.33 8.10
C LYS A 177 8.58 -10.33 8.17
N ILE A 178 7.34 -9.86 8.04
CA ILE A 178 6.17 -10.72 8.23
C ILE A 178 5.93 -11.66 7.05
N ALA A 179 6.37 -11.30 5.84
CA ALA A 179 6.31 -12.20 4.69
C ALA A 179 7.48 -12.02 3.70
N SER A 180 7.79 -13.10 2.98
CA SER A 180 8.76 -13.20 1.87
C SER A 180 8.05 -13.92 0.72
N LEU A 181 7.49 -13.15 -0.20
CA LEU A 181 6.59 -13.60 -1.28
C LEU A 181 7.22 -13.45 -2.68
N GLY A 182 8.40 -12.82 -2.75
CA GLY A 182 9.27 -12.77 -3.92
C GLY A 182 10.27 -13.93 -3.96
N GLY A 183 11.06 -13.99 -5.03
CA GLY A 183 11.97 -15.08 -5.37
C GLY A 183 12.74 -14.77 -6.64
N THR A 184 12.98 -15.79 -7.47
CA THR A 184 13.69 -15.67 -8.75
C THR A 184 12.84 -16.19 -9.91
N GLY A 185 13.21 -15.88 -11.15
CA GLY A 185 12.47 -16.31 -12.34
C GLY A 185 10.99 -15.89 -12.28
N ALA A 186 10.08 -16.85 -12.45
CA ALA A 186 8.64 -16.60 -12.38
C ALA A 186 8.13 -16.10 -11.01
N ASP A 187 8.93 -16.28 -9.95
CA ASP A 187 8.62 -15.82 -8.59
C ASP A 187 9.27 -14.49 -8.21
N ALA A 188 9.97 -13.80 -9.14
CA ALA A 188 10.60 -12.50 -8.93
C ALA A 188 9.61 -11.32 -8.81
N ARG A 189 8.58 -11.50 -7.96
CA ARG A 189 7.50 -10.54 -7.69
C ARG A 189 8.02 -9.30 -6.99
N LYS A 190 7.58 -8.14 -7.46
CA LYS A 190 7.80 -6.83 -6.83
C LYS A 190 6.51 -6.27 -6.27
N PHE A 191 6.60 -5.51 -5.20
CA PHE A 191 5.47 -4.73 -4.69
C PHE A 191 5.74 -3.23 -4.85
N LEU A 192 4.94 -2.58 -5.71
CA LEU A 192 5.02 -1.14 -5.99
C LEU A 192 3.79 -0.36 -5.48
N ASN A 193 2.77 -1.07 -5.01
CA ASN A 193 1.53 -0.53 -4.46
C ASN A 193 1.46 -0.74 -2.95
N LYS A 194 0.75 0.16 -2.28
CA LYS A 194 0.57 0.09 -0.81
C LYS A 194 -0.20 -1.16 -0.39
N VAL A 195 -0.03 -1.54 0.86
CA VAL A 195 -0.86 -2.55 1.53
C VAL A 195 -2.20 -1.92 1.93
N ASP A 196 -3.30 -2.65 1.82
CA ASP A 196 -4.55 -2.33 2.53
C ASP A 196 -4.70 -3.22 3.77
N VAL A 197 -5.25 -2.68 4.87
CA VAL A 197 -5.38 -3.44 6.11
C VAL A 197 -6.80 -3.37 6.65
N VAL A 198 -7.40 -4.54 6.88
CA VAL A 198 -8.69 -4.68 7.57
C VAL A 198 -8.43 -5.10 9.01
N LEU A 199 -8.75 -4.21 9.95
CA LEU A 199 -8.59 -4.47 11.37
C LEU A 199 -9.59 -5.52 11.87
N GLY A 200 -9.10 -6.57 12.52
CA GLY A 200 -9.93 -7.63 13.08
C GLY A 200 -9.61 -7.92 14.54
N LYS A 201 -10.48 -8.70 15.21
CA LYS A 201 -10.29 -9.05 16.63
C LYS A 201 -9.22 -10.13 16.83
N THR A 202 -9.08 -11.04 15.87
CA THR A 202 -8.19 -12.21 15.94
C THR A 202 -6.97 -12.07 15.05
N PHE A 203 -7.10 -11.37 13.93
CA PHE A 203 -6.03 -11.00 13.04
C PHE A 203 -6.39 -9.71 12.31
N ASP A 204 -5.38 -8.99 11.85
CA ASP A 204 -5.53 -7.93 10.86
C ASP A 204 -5.26 -8.53 9.47
N ALA A 205 -6.18 -8.32 8.53
CA ALA A 205 -6.03 -8.81 7.17
C ALA A 205 -5.17 -7.84 6.38
N VAL A 206 -3.97 -8.26 6.01
CA VAL A 206 -2.96 -7.44 5.31
C VAL A 206 -3.00 -7.82 3.83
N LEU A 207 -3.55 -6.94 3.00
CA LEU A 207 -3.84 -7.18 1.59
C LEU A 207 -2.88 -6.45 0.67
N VAL A 208 -2.27 -7.17 -0.26
CA VAL A 208 -1.21 -6.64 -1.13
C VAL A 208 -1.16 -7.42 -2.42
N GLY A 209 -0.85 -6.78 -3.55
CA GLY A 209 -0.67 -7.47 -4.82
C GLY A 209 0.64 -7.09 -5.48
N SER A 210 1.27 -8.06 -6.13
CA SER A 210 2.51 -7.86 -6.86
C SER A 210 2.24 -7.32 -8.26
N GLY A 211 3.23 -6.64 -8.79
CA GLY A 211 3.22 -6.12 -10.15
C GLY A 211 4.33 -5.13 -10.38
N ASP A 212 4.99 -5.26 -11.54
CA ASP A 212 5.97 -4.30 -12.02
C ASP A 212 5.35 -3.43 -13.12
N ARG A 213 4.69 -2.35 -12.70
CA ARG A 213 4.05 -1.40 -13.64
C ARG A 213 5.06 -0.64 -14.52
N GLU A 214 6.34 -0.64 -14.15
CA GLU A 214 7.40 0.00 -14.93
C GLU A 214 7.84 -0.90 -16.09
N HIS A 215 7.47 -2.19 -16.03
CA HIS A 215 7.64 -3.18 -17.09
C HIS A 215 6.29 -3.75 -17.53
N PRO A 216 5.39 -2.93 -18.10
CA PRO A 216 4.03 -3.36 -18.43
C PRO A 216 3.95 -4.50 -19.45
N PHE A 217 5.00 -4.69 -20.27
CA PHE A 217 5.06 -5.73 -21.30
C PHE A 217 5.74 -7.02 -20.83
N GLU A 218 6.22 -7.05 -19.59
CA GLU A 218 6.85 -8.23 -18.99
C GLU A 218 5.78 -9.30 -18.70
N THR A 219 6.06 -10.57 -19.03
CA THR A 219 5.09 -11.68 -18.87
C THR A 219 5.65 -12.94 -18.24
N THR A 220 6.92 -12.95 -17.85
CA THR A 220 7.62 -14.09 -17.25
C THR A 220 7.39 -14.19 -15.74
N VAL A 221 7.21 -13.05 -15.05
CA VAL A 221 6.84 -13.04 -13.62
C VAL A 221 5.35 -13.38 -13.49
N VAL A 222 5.05 -14.32 -12.59
CA VAL A 222 3.68 -14.72 -12.26
C VAL A 222 3.24 -13.94 -11.04
N ASP A 223 2.56 -12.82 -11.29
CA ASP A 223 2.06 -11.93 -10.25
C ASP A 223 0.84 -12.51 -9.52
N ARG A 224 0.67 -12.06 -8.27
CA ARG A 224 -0.34 -12.58 -7.35
C ARG A 224 -0.90 -11.47 -6.48
N PHE A 225 -2.14 -11.63 -6.05
CA PHE A 225 -2.74 -10.86 -4.97
C PHE A 225 -2.80 -11.71 -3.70
N TYR A 226 -2.54 -11.12 -2.55
CA TYR A 226 -2.38 -11.81 -1.28
C TYR A 226 -3.25 -11.17 -0.19
N MET A 227 -3.66 -12.00 0.76
CA MET A 227 -4.09 -11.58 2.10
C MET A 227 -3.29 -12.37 3.12
N LEU A 228 -2.62 -11.68 4.04
CA LEU A 228 -1.94 -12.28 5.19
C LEU A 228 -2.78 -12.02 6.45
N GLN A 229 -2.92 -13.03 7.30
CA GLN A 229 -3.57 -12.90 8.60
C GLN A 229 -2.54 -12.55 9.67
N ASP A 230 -2.29 -11.25 9.88
CA ASP A 230 -1.41 -10.83 10.98
C ASP A 230 -2.11 -11.01 12.32
N LYS A 231 -1.75 -12.08 13.03
CA LYS A 231 -2.37 -12.49 14.30
C LYS A 231 -1.98 -11.59 15.48
N PHE A 232 -1.03 -10.68 15.32
CA PHE A 232 -0.59 -9.77 16.38
C PHE A 232 -1.35 -8.45 16.35
N VAL A 233 -2.64 -8.49 16.68
CA VAL A 233 -3.56 -7.34 16.60
C VAL A 233 -3.36 -6.24 17.66
N GLY A 234 -2.29 -6.32 18.46
CA GLY A 234 -1.94 -5.34 19.51
C GLY A 234 -0.93 -4.30 19.04
N LEU A 235 -0.40 -3.53 20.00
CA LEU A 235 0.63 -2.50 19.76
C LEU A 235 2.03 -3.10 19.51
N THR A 236 2.26 -4.28 20.05
CA THR A 236 3.44 -5.12 19.80
C THR A 236 3.06 -6.29 18.92
N GLY A 237 4.06 -6.93 18.32
CA GLY A 237 3.82 -8.20 17.66
C GLY A 237 5.01 -9.13 17.59
N GLY A 238 4.89 -10.11 16.69
CA GLY A 238 5.95 -11.03 16.31
C GLY A 238 5.73 -11.57 14.90
N LEU A 239 6.42 -12.65 14.59
CA LEU A 239 6.17 -13.45 13.39
C LEU A 239 5.09 -14.49 13.71
N PHE A 240 4.19 -14.75 12.77
CA PHE A 240 2.98 -15.55 13.01
C PHE A 240 2.86 -16.80 12.13
N CYS A 241 3.79 -17.02 11.20
CA CYS A 241 3.92 -18.27 10.46
C CYS A 241 4.94 -19.19 11.17
N GLY A 242 5.05 -20.44 10.70
CA GLY A 242 5.83 -21.47 11.38
C GLY A 242 5.10 -22.02 12.61
N SER A 243 5.82 -22.26 13.71
CA SER A 243 5.25 -22.79 14.95
C SER A 243 5.33 -21.78 16.09
N SER A 244 4.63 -22.04 17.19
CA SER A 244 4.67 -21.19 18.39
C SER A 244 6.05 -21.12 19.04
N THR A 245 6.92 -22.10 18.81
CA THR A 245 8.29 -22.16 19.35
C THR A 245 9.37 -21.77 18.36
N SER A 246 9.02 -21.69 17.08
CA SER A 246 9.93 -21.36 15.97
C SER A 246 9.14 -20.56 14.93
N ALA A 247 8.72 -19.36 15.34
CA ALA A 247 7.97 -18.47 14.48
C ALA A 247 8.85 -17.95 13.34
N THR A 248 8.32 -17.93 12.11
CA THR A 248 9.07 -17.57 10.91
C THR A 248 8.33 -16.54 10.07
N THR A 249 9.07 -15.89 9.18
CA THR A 249 8.51 -15.11 8.08
C THR A 249 7.59 -15.99 7.24
N CYS A 250 6.40 -15.49 6.91
CA CYS A 250 5.48 -16.21 6.04
C CYS A 250 6.03 -16.32 4.62
N THR A 251 5.83 -17.48 4.03
CA THR A 251 6.19 -17.79 2.65
C THR A 251 4.96 -18.23 1.88
N HIS A 252 5.13 -18.52 0.60
CA HIS A 252 4.04 -19.01 -0.24
C HIS A 252 3.38 -20.29 0.29
N SER A 253 4.14 -21.20 0.93
CA SER A 253 3.61 -22.46 1.47
C SER A 253 2.72 -22.29 2.70
N ASP A 254 2.77 -21.13 3.36
CA ASP A 254 1.94 -20.83 4.53
C ASP A 254 0.53 -20.32 4.14
N LEU A 255 0.31 -20.08 2.84
CA LEU A 255 -0.90 -19.45 2.30
C LEU A 255 -1.72 -20.44 1.46
N THR A 256 -3.04 -20.27 1.50
CA THR A 256 -3.98 -21.07 0.70
C THR A 256 -4.08 -20.53 -0.72
N ASP A 257 -3.95 -21.40 -1.72
CA ASP A 257 -4.29 -21.05 -3.10
C ASP A 257 -5.81 -20.95 -3.26
N VAL A 258 -6.30 -19.76 -3.61
CA VAL A 258 -7.72 -19.52 -3.86
C VAL A 258 -8.01 -19.23 -5.33
N THR A 259 -7.04 -19.46 -6.22
CA THR A 259 -7.12 -19.10 -7.66
C THR A 259 -8.31 -19.76 -8.36
N SER A 260 -8.58 -21.04 -8.07
CA SER A 260 -9.70 -21.80 -8.65
C SER A 260 -11.08 -21.47 -8.05
N ASN A 261 -11.16 -20.57 -7.08
CA ASN A 261 -12.38 -20.23 -6.34
C ASN A 261 -13.04 -21.40 -5.60
N ALA A 262 -12.23 -22.31 -5.06
CA ALA A 262 -12.70 -23.44 -4.25
C ALA A 262 -13.44 -23.03 -2.95
N TYR A 263 -13.36 -21.75 -2.56
CA TYR A 263 -13.87 -21.24 -1.28
C TYR A 263 -14.93 -20.13 -1.44
N GLN A 264 -15.64 -20.06 -2.57
CA GLN A 264 -16.69 -19.06 -2.85
C GLN A 264 -17.62 -18.81 -1.65
N ASP A 265 -18.12 -19.87 -1.02
CA ASP A 265 -19.01 -19.84 0.15
C ASP A 265 -18.42 -20.58 1.38
N ALA A 266 -17.12 -20.86 1.36
CA ALA A 266 -16.45 -21.63 2.41
C ALA A 266 -15.35 -20.80 3.11
N SER A 267 -15.04 -21.23 4.33
CA SER A 267 -13.87 -20.74 5.06
C SER A 267 -12.59 -21.33 4.47
N LEU A 268 -11.48 -20.61 4.58
CA LEU A 268 -10.16 -21.17 4.31
C LEU A 268 -9.89 -22.41 5.20
N PRO A 269 -8.98 -23.31 4.78
CA PRO A 269 -8.56 -24.44 5.61
C PRO A 269 -8.05 -23.99 6.98
N THR A 270 -8.35 -24.78 8.02
CA THR A 270 -7.82 -24.56 9.36
C THR A 270 -6.29 -24.52 9.34
N GLY A 271 -5.70 -23.55 10.04
CA GLY A 271 -4.26 -23.37 10.10
C GLY A 271 -3.68 -22.51 8.97
N SER A 272 -4.48 -22.13 7.97
CA SER A 272 -4.06 -21.17 6.95
C SER A 272 -3.64 -19.84 7.60
N HIS A 273 -2.56 -19.23 7.09
CA HIS A 273 -2.11 -17.90 7.50
C HIS A 273 -2.56 -16.80 6.52
N GLY A 274 -3.47 -17.13 5.60
CA GLY A 274 -3.96 -16.23 4.57
C GLY A 274 -4.19 -16.92 3.24
N TRP A 275 -4.30 -16.15 2.17
CA TRP A 275 -4.50 -16.71 0.83
C TRP A 275 -3.73 -15.94 -0.22
N TYR A 276 -3.57 -16.58 -1.37
CA TYR A 276 -3.12 -15.92 -2.59
C TYR A 276 -4.03 -16.26 -3.77
N LEU A 277 -4.21 -15.27 -4.64
CA LEU A 277 -4.90 -15.36 -5.92
C LEU A 277 -3.86 -15.12 -7.02
N THR A 278 -3.61 -16.12 -7.85
CA THR A 278 -2.70 -15.98 -8.99
C THR A 278 -3.38 -15.19 -10.11
N LEU A 279 -2.70 -14.13 -10.57
CA LEU A 279 -3.16 -13.32 -11.69
C LEU A 279 -2.84 -14.03 -13.01
N ARG A 280 -3.46 -13.59 -14.11
CA ARG A 280 -3.23 -14.19 -15.43
C ARG A 280 -1.79 -13.93 -15.87
N THR A 281 -1.30 -14.69 -16.84
CA THR A 281 0.04 -14.50 -17.41
C THR A 281 0.26 -13.06 -17.87
N GLY A 282 1.25 -12.38 -17.28
CA GLY A 282 1.59 -10.99 -17.55
C GLY A 282 0.67 -9.95 -16.91
N GLU A 283 -0.39 -10.35 -16.22
CA GLU A 283 -1.27 -9.44 -15.49
C GLU A 283 -0.62 -8.98 -14.19
N LYS A 284 -0.60 -7.67 -13.95
CA LYS A 284 0.08 -7.01 -12.83
C LYS A 284 -0.91 -6.16 -12.03
N LEU A 285 -0.74 -6.10 -10.71
CA LEU A 285 -1.38 -5.04 -9.93
C LEU A 285 -0.79 -3.68 -10.35
N VAL A 286 -1.65 -2.69 -10.58
CA VAL A 286 -1.21 -1.32 -10.96
C VAL A 286 -1.79 -0.23 -10.06
N SER A 287 -2.74 -0.58 -9.20
CA SER A 287 -3.44 0.33 -8.32
C SER A 287 -3.34 -0.11 -6.86
N ASN A 288 -3.41 0.84 -5.92
CA ASN A 288 -3.49 0.51 -4.51
C ASN A 288 -4.84 -0.18 -4.20
N PRO A 289 -4.84 -1.33 -3.50
CA PRO A 289 -6.08 -1.96 -3.07
C PRO A 289 -6.78 -1.12 -2.00
N ILE A 290 -8.10 -1.30 -1.91
CA ILE A 290 -8.93 -0.81 -0.80
C ILE A 290 -10.00 -1.84 -0.47
N THR A 291 -10.25 -2.05 0.82
CA THR A 291 -11.33 -2.91 1.29
C THR A 291 -12.45 -2.08 1.88
N VAL A 292 -13.65 -2.22 1.30
CA VAL A 292 -14.85 -1.50 1.74
C VAL A 292 -15.96 -2.51 1.89
N PHE A 293 -16.54 -2.60 3.10
CA PHE A 293 -17.53 -3.62 3.42
C PHE A 293 -17.10 -5.00 2.93
N GLY A 294 -15.89 -5.41 3.31
CA GLY A 294 -15.39 -6.78 3.08
C GLY A 294 -15.10 -7.11 1.63
N THR A 295 -15.37 -6.19 0.70
CA THR A 295 -14.96 -6.30 -0.69
C THR A 295 -13.65 -5.58 -0.88
N VAL A 296 -12.64 -6.32 -1.29
CA VAL A 296 -11.35 -5.82 -1.74
C VAL A 296 -11.48 -5.41 -3.20
N ILE A 297 -11.07 -4.19 -3.49
CA ILE A 297 -11.19 -3.58 -4.81
C ILE A 297 -9.80 -3.17 -5.27
N PHE A 298 -9.39 -3.67 -6.43
CA PHE A 298 -8.11 -3.32 -7.04
C PHE A 298 -8.13 -3.46 -8.56
N GLY A 299 -7.35 -2.60 -9.21
CA GLY A 299 -7.12 -2.63 -10.65
C GLY A 299 -5.83 -3.33 -11.03
N THR A 300 -5.90 -4.13 -12.08
CA THR A 300 -4.76 -4.78 -12.74
C THR A 300 -4.66 -4.32 -14.19
N ASN A 301 -3.49 -4.49 -14.78
CA ASN A 301 -3.28 -4.35 -16.21
C ASN A 301 -2.51 -5.57 -16.74
N ARG A 302 -2.84 -6.00 -17.96
CA ARG A 302 -2.14 -7.06 -18.66
C ARG A 302 -1.81 -6.60 -20.07
N PRO A 303 -0.57 -6.80 -20.56
CA PRO A 303 -0.25 -6.53 -21.95
C PRO A 303 -1.02 -7.50 -22.85
N THR A 304 -1.68 -6.96 -23.87
CA THR A 304 -2.34 -7.74 -24.93
C THR A 304 -1.59 -7.55 -26.24
N PRO A 305 -1.50 -8.56 -27.13
CA PRO A 305 -0.98 -8.35 -28.48
C PRO A 305 -1.77 -7.26 -29.21
N SER A 306 -1.10 -6.43 -30.02
CA SER A 306 -1.81 -5.50 -30.91
C SER A 306 -2.51 -6.29 -32.01
N THR A 307 -3.82 -6.10 -32.16
CA THR A 307 -4.61 -6.78 -33.21
C THR A 307 -4.52 -6.08 -34.56
N ASP A 308 -4.15 -4.79 -34.58
CA ASP A 308 -4.36 -3.93 -35.75
C ASP A 308 -3.06 -3.34 -36.33
N GLY A 309 -1.90 -3.80 -35.86
CA GLY A 309 -0.58 -3.29 -36.30
C GLY A 309 -0.28 -1.84 -35.90
N ASN A 310 -1.26 -1.12 -35.35
CA ASN A 310 -1.10 0.24 -34.84
C ASN A 310 -0.68 0.17 -33.36
N THR A 311 0.56 0.54 -33.08
CA THR A 311 1.21 0.40 -31.77
C THR A 311 0.87 1.51 -30.78
N CYS A 312 0.21 2.60 -31.22
CA CYS A 312 0.00 3.80 -30.41
C CYS A 312 -1.32 3.86 -29.62
N GLY A 313 -2.09 2.77 -29.53
CA GLY A 313 -3.38 2.76 -28.82
C GLY A 313 -3.64 1.55 -27.91
N ASN A 314 -2.76 0.55 -27.91
CA ASN A 314 -2.97 -0.65 -27.11
C ASN A 314 -2.44 -0.45 -25.69
N LEU A 315 -3.32 -0.03 -24.79
CA LEU A 315 -3.03 0.17 -23.38
C LEU A 315 -3.13 -1.11 -22.55
N GLY A 316 -3.23 -2.28 -23.19
CA GLY A 316 -3.46 -3.56 -22.53
C GLY A 316 -4.89 -3.74 -22.01
N GLU A 317 -5.16 -4.92 -21.46
CA GLU A 317 -6.42 -5.24 -20.78
C GLU A 317 -6.36 -4.70 -19.34
N ALA A 318 -7.22 -3.74 -19.03
CA ALA A 318 -7.45 -3.30 -17.65
C ALA A 318 -8.55 -4.15 -17.02
N ARG A 319 -8.32 -4.69 -15.82
CA ARG A 319 -9.35 -5.38 -15.04
C ARG A 319 -9.53 -4.75 -13.69
N LEU A 320 -10.80 -4.69 -13.26
CA LEU A 320 -11.19 -4.29 -11.93
C LEU A 320 -11.65 -5.53 -11.17
N TYR A 321 -10.94 -5.88 -10.11
CA TYR A 321 -11.30 -6.97 -9.19
C TYR A 321 -12.20 -6.45 -8.07
N GLN A 322 -13.16 -7.29 -7.70
CA GLN A 322 -14.04 -7.12 -6.54
C GLN A 322 -14.22 -8.49 -5.89
N ILE A 323 -13.51 -8.72 -4.78
CA ILE A 323 -13.44 -10.05 -4.14
C ILE A 323 -13.60 -9.94 -2.62
N ASP A 324 -14.12 -10.99 -1.99
CA ASP A 324 -14.22 -11.04 -0.53
C ASP A 324 -12.83 -11.15 0.09
N PHE A 325 -12.52 -10.27 1.07
CA PHE A 325 -11.19 -10.23 1.67
C PHE A 325 -10.80 -11.52 2.42
N ARG A 326 -11.77 -12.36 2.80
CA ARG A 326 -11.54 -13.56 3.60
C ARG A 326 -11.09 -14.76 2.76
N ASN A 327 -11.59 -14.88 1.53
CA ASN A 327 -11.43 -16.08 0.71
C ASN A 327 -11.29 -15.81 -0.81
N ALA A 328 -11.22 -14.54 -1.21
CA ALA A 328 -11.23 -14.08 -2.60
C ALA A 328 -12.48 -14.47 -3.41
N GLY A 329 -13.58 -14.91 -2.77
CA GLY A 329 -14.83 -15.23 -3.45
C GLY A 329 -15.40 -14.04 -4.22
N ALA A 330 -16.14 -14.30 -5.30
CA ALA A 330 -16.87 -13.26 -5.99
C ALA A 330 -17.97 -12.68 -5.09
N VAL A 331 -18.10 -11.35 -5.07
CA VAL A 331 -19.05 -10.66 -4.16
C VAL A 331 -20.36 -10.26 -4.84
N GLN A 332 -20.39 -10.32 -6.17
CA GLN A 332 -21.54 -9.94 -6.98
C GLN A 332 -21.53 -10.74 -8.28
N ASP A 333 -22.70 -11.20 -8.71
CA ASP A 333 -22.91 -11.80 -10.03
C ASP A 333 -22.83 -10.68 -11.08
N SER A 334 -21.69 -10.60 -11.75
CA SER A 334 -21.31 -9.49 -12.61
C SER A 334 -21.67 -9.73 -14.07
N ASN A 335 -21.81 -10.99 -14.46
CA ASN A 335 -22.22 -11.43 -15.79
C ASN A 335 -23.73 -11.74 -15.87
N VAL A 336 -24.43 -11.73 -14.74
CA VAL A 336 -25.88 -11.93 -14.58
C VAL A 336 -26.30 -13.32 -15.05
N ASP A 337 -25.47 -14.34 -14.81
CA ASP A 337 -25.74 -15.73 -15.16
C ASP A 337 -26.42 -16.54 -14.04
N GLY A 338 -26.59 -15.93 -12.87
CA GLY A 338 -27.22 -16.53 -11.70
C GLY A 338 -26.27 -17.36 -10.81
N ALA A 339 -24.97 -17.39 -11.09
CA ALA A 339 -23.98 -18.17 -10.35
C ALA A 339 -22.72 -17.36 -10.00
N LEU A 340 -22.43 -17.19 -8.70
CA LEU A 340 -21.18 -16.58 -8.26
C LEU A 340 -20.00 -17.52 -8.50
N ASN A 341 -19.11 -17.16 -9.43
CA ASN A 341 -17.96 -17.99 -9.75
C ASN A 341 -16.70 -17.18 -10.12
N VAL A 342 -15.68 -17.84 -10.68
CA VAL A 342 -14.39 -17.19 -11.03
C VAL A 342 -14.59 -16.03 -12.00
N SER A 343 -15.55 -16.11 -12.93
CA SER A 343 -15.83 -15.05 -13.90
C SER A 343 -16.26 -13.74 -13.24
N ASP A 344 -16.78 -13.80 -12.02
CA ASP A 344 -17.36 -12.66 -11.31
C ASP A 344 -16.39 -11.91 -10.41
N ARG A 345 -15.20 -12.47 -10.18
CA ARG A 345 -14.16 -11.83 -9.36
C ARG A 345 -13.60 -10.56 -9.99
N SER A 346 -13.74 -10.40 -11.31
CA SER A 346 -13.20 -9.25 -12.04
C SER A 346 -14.01 -8.92 -13.30
N SER A 347 -14.00 -7.65 -13.68
CA SER A 347 -14.55 -7.19 -14.98
C SER A 347 -13.51 -6.44 -15.77
N VAL A 348 -13.54 -6.56 -17.11
CA VAL A 348 -12.71 -5.75 -18.00
C VAL A 348 -13.23 -4.31 -18.00
N VAL A 349 -12.31 -3.35 -17.91
CA VAL A 349 -12.63 -1.93 -18.00
C VAL A 349 -12.29 -1.44 -19.42
N ALA A 350 -13.30 -0.88 -20.09
CA ALA A 350 -13.12 -0.31 -21.43
C ALA A 350 -12.08 0.81 -21.43
N GLY A 351 -11.28 0.88 -22.50
CA GLY A 351 -10.17 1.83 -22.65
C GLY A 351 -8.81 1.28 -22.23
N GLY A 352 -8.76 0.23 -21.42
CA GLY A 352 -7.49 -0.38 -21.00
C GLY A 352 -6.67 0.52 -20.07
N GLY A 353 -5.37 0.32 -20.05
CA GLY A 353 -4.42 1.15 -19.31
C GLY A 353 -4.35 0.87 -17.81
N PHE A 354 -3.72 1.80 -17.09
CA PHE A 354 -3.57 1.70 -15.65
C PHE A 354 -4.73 2.36 -14.94
N LEU A 355 -5.57 1.54 -14.31
CA LEU A 355 -6.67 2.04 -13.52
C LEU A 355 -6.14 2.83 -12.32
N PRO A 356 -6.73 4.01 -12.02
CA PRO A 356 -6.41 4.72 -10.80
C PRO A 356 -6.83 3.89 -9.57
N SER A 357 -6.26 4.20 -8.42
CA SER A 357 -6.66 3.55 -7.17
C SER A 357 -8.10 3.90 -6.82
N ALA A 358 -8.83 2.92 -6.31
CA ALA A 358 -10.20 3.09 -5.87
C ALA A 358 -10.31 4.08 -4.69
N VAL A 359 -11.35 4.91 -4.71
CA VAL A 359 -11.65 5.87 -3.66
C VAL A 359 -13.03 5.58 -3.09
N TYR A 360 -13.10 5.40 -1.77
CA TYR A 360 -14.36 5.34 -1.04
C TYR A 360 -14.91 6.74 -0.82
N SER A 361 -16.16 6.97 -1.21
CA SER A 361 -16.83 8.25 -1.06
C SER A 361 -18.25 8.04 -0.54
N PRO A 362 -18.52 8.32 0.75
CA PRO A 362 -19.89 8.42 1.24
C PRO A 362 -20.50 9.73 0.75
N VAL A 363 -21.58 9.65 -0.02
CA VAL A 363 -22.28 10.82 -0.57
C VAL A 363 -23.71 10.89 -0.03
N MET A 364 -24.25 12.10 0.05
CA MET A 364 -25.66 12.33 0.38
C MET A 364 -26.46 12.53 -0.91
N ILE A 365 -27.43 11.66 -1.18
CA ILE A 365 -28.36 11.77 -2.32
C ILE A 365 -29.77 11.75 -1.75
N ASP A 366 -30.55 12.81 -2.02
CA ASP A 366 -31.92 12.99 -1.52
C ASP A 366 -32.05 12.81 0.01
N GLY A 367 -31.10 13.39 0.76
CA GLY A 367 -31.05 13.29 2.23
C GLY A 367 -30.67 11.89 2.75
N LYS A 368 -30.32 10.95 1.88
CA LYS A 368 -29.89 9.59 2.25
C LYS A 368 -28.40 9.40 1.99
N ARG A 369 -27.69 8.91 2.99
CA ARG A 369 -26.30 8.46 2.83
C ARG A 369 -26.24 7.28 1.87
N ARG A 370 -25.31 7.36 0.92
CA ARG A 370 -24.98 6.33 -0.06
C ARG A 370 -23.49 6.10 0.02
N ASP A 371 -23.12 4.84 0.26
CA ASP A 371 -21.73 4.44 0.29
C ASP A 371 -21.33 3.98 -1.12
N VAL A 372 -20.33 4.64 -1.69
CA VAL A 372 -19.91 4.44 -3.08
C VAL A 372 -18.40 4.25 -3.14
N VAL A 373 -17.94 3.42 -4.06
CA VAL A 373 -16.52 3.32 -4.42
C VAL A 373 -16.38 3.73 -5.87
N CYS A 374 -15.43 4.61 -6.16
CA CYS A 374 -15.14 5.10 -7.49
C CYS A 374 -13.74 4.68 -7.95
N VAL A 375 -13.65 4.20 -9.18
CA VAL A 375 -12.39 3.89 -9.88
C VAL A 375 -12.42 4.66 -11.19
N GLY A 376 -11.65 5.75 -11.26
CA GLY A 376 -11.72 6.69 -12.37
C GLY A 376 -13.12 7.30 -12.46
N THR A 377 -13.77 7.15 -13.61
CA THR A 377 -15.14 7.63 -13.84
C THR A 377 -16.23 6.62 -13.45
N ARG A 378 -15.85 5.40 -13.05
CA ARG A 378 -16.80 4.34 -12.70
C ARG A 378 -17.03 4.31 -11.19
N CYS A 379 -18.23 4.67 -10.77
CA CYS A 379 -18.66 4.56 -9.38
C CYS A 379 -19.69 3.43 -9.22
N PHE A 380 -19.56 2.64 -8.17
CA PHE A 380 -20.44 1.52 -7.87
C PHE A 380 -20.61 1.36 -6.37
N ARG A 381 -21.71 0.73 -5.97
CA ARG A 381 -21.86 0.31 -4.59
C ARG A 381 -20.96 -0.90 -4.37
N PRO A 382 -20.04 -0.88 -3.39
CA PRO A 382 -19.23 -2.05 -3.09
C PRO A 382 -20.15 -3.25 -2.78
N GLY A 383 -19.82 -4.42 -3.33
CA GLY A 383 -20.49 -5.67 -2.99
C GLY A 383 -20.48 -5.86 -1.48
N GLY A 384 -21.61 -6.21 -0.89
CA GLY A 384 -21.66 -6.55 0.52
C GLY A 384 -21.38 -8.03 0.68
N ALA A 385 -20.20 -8.40 1.20
CA ALA A 385 -20.12 -9.65 1.93
C ALA A 385 -21.26 -9.66 2.98
N LYS A 386 -22.04 -10.73 3.13
CA LYS A 386 -23.14 -10.77 4.11
C LYS A 386 -22.57 -10.41 5.50
N PHE A 387 -22.82 -9.20 5.98
CA PHE A 387 -22.17 -8.64 7.17
C PHE A 387 -22.83 -9.14 8.44
N ASP A 388 -22.00 -9.61 9.37
CA ASP A 388 -22.19 -9.34 10.79
C ASP A 388 -21.01 -8.50 11.29
N THR A 389 -21.35 -7.33 11.84
CA THR A 389 -20.51 -6.33 12.52
C THR A 389 -19.61 -5.41 11.68
N ARG A 390 -20.02 -4.13 11.68
CA ARG A 390 -19.32 -2.94 11.18
C ARG A 390 -18.04 -2.66 11.98
N ARG A 391 -16.95 -2.35 11.29
CA ARG A 391 -16.05 -1.26 11.69
C ARG A 391 -15.73 -0.40 10.48
N HIS A 392 -16.23 0.83 10.50
CA HIS A 392 -15.86 1.87 9.55
C HIS A 392 -14.56 2.54 10.03
N ARG A 393 -13.72 2.91 9.06
CA ARG A 393 -12.70 3.96 9.23
C ARG A 393 -13.36 5.29 8.89
N THR A 394 -13.34 6.24 9.83
CA THR A 394 -13.39 7.68 9.54
C THR A 394 -11.97 8.21 9.64
#